data_AF-A0A821PZ94-F1
#
_entry.id   AF-A0A821PZ94-F1
#
_cell.length_a   1.000
_cell.length_b   1.000
_cell.length_c   1.000
_cell.angle_alpha   90.00
_cell.angle_beta   90.00
_cell.angle_gamma   90.00
#
_symmetry.space_group_name_H-M   'P 1'
#
loop_
_entity.id
_entity.type
_entity.pdbx_description
1 polymer ?
#
loop_
_entity_poly.entity_id
_entity_poly.type
_entity_poly.pdbx_seq_one_letter_code
_entity_poly.pdbx_strand_id
1 'polypeptide(L)'
;MSDHPRHVFRNVVQTALMRAARYSSKFEVFNHELHRIRLLLLYNSYPLSYINEQFRRFFLDFMSSSSALLPLIDNENRYFVLRQKLLAQPTAKQTQVDQSAARGESC
;
A
#
# COMPACT_ATOMS: atom_id res chain seq x y z
N MET A 1 21.41 19.88 19.64
CA MET A 1 20.26 19.48 18.79
C MET A 1 20.71 18.26 18.02
N SER A 2 20.24 17.08 18.44
CA SER A 2 20.69 15.83 17.81
C SER A 2 19.93 15.64 16.51
N ASP A 3 20.58 15.94 15.38
CA ASP A 3 20.17 15.54 14.03
C ASP A 3 20.33 14.02 13.92
N HIS A 4 19.42 13.28 14.56
CA HIS A 4 19.24 11.88 14.22
C HIS A 4 18.40 11.85 12.95
N PRO A 5 18.92 11.31 11.84
CA PRO A 5 18.08 11.01 10.70
C PRO A 5 17.06 10.01 11.23
N ARG A 6 15.80 10.45 11.40
CA ARG A 6 14.70 9.51 11.56
C ARG A 6 14.82 8.62 10.36
N HIS A 7 15.25 7.38 10.57
CA HIS A 7 15.27 6.36 9.53
C HIS A 7 13.81 6.17 9.13
N VAL A 8 13.35 7.01 8.21
CA VAL A 8 12.10 6.87 7.53
C VAL A 8 12.30 5.59 6.74
N PHE A 9 11.83 4.48 7.30
CA PHE A 9 11.72 3.25 6.56
C PHE A 9 10.78 3.53 5.40
N ARG A 10 11.37 3.93 4.26
CA ARG A 10 10.67 4.39 3.05
C ARG A 10 9.59 3.40 2.62
N ASN A 11 9.79 2.13 2.95
CA ASN A 11 8.91 1.03 2.60
C ASN A 11 7.81 0.75 3.63
N VAL A 12 7.84 1.33 4.84
CA VAL A 12 6.82 1.05 5.88
C VAL A 12 5.46 1.56 5.47
N VAL A 13 5.38 2.78 4.92
CA VAL A 13 4.11 3.35 4.46
C VAL A 13 3.53 2.53 3.31
N GLN A 14 4.35 2.23 2.30
CA GLN A 14 3.93 1.44 1.15
C GLN A 14 3.50 0.01 1.55
N THR A 15 4.24 -0.64 2.45
CA THR A 15 3.90 -1.97 2.96
C THR A 15 2.60 -1.96 3.75
N ALA A 16 2.38 -0.94 4.60
CA ALA A 16 1.16 -0.80 5.36
C ALA A 16 -0.07 -0.62 4.44
N LEU A 17 0.05 0.24 3.42
CA LEU A 17 -1.01 0.48 2.42
C LEU A 17 -1.32 -0.79 1.60
N MET A 18 -0.29 -1.50 1.15
CA MET A 18 -0.44 -2.79 0.45
C MET A 18 -1.17 -3.82 1.31
N ARG A 19 -0.80 -3.94 2.58
CA ARG A 19 -1.43 -4.87 3.53
C ARG A 19 -2.88 -4.49 3.78
N ALA A 20 -3.16 -3.21 4.03
CA ALA A 20 -4.52 -2.72 4.23
C ALA A 20 -5.41 -3.07 3.05
N ALA A 21 -4.94 -2.82 1.82
CA ALA A 21 -5.72 -3.08 0.61
C ALA A 21 -5.97 -4.57 0.36
N ARG A 22 -4.98 -5.44 0.63
CA ARG A 22 -5.09 -6.90 0.42
C ARG A 22 -5.95 -7.60 1.47
N TYR A 23 -5.76 -7.28 2.74
CA TYR A 23 -6.38 -8.00 3.86
C TYR A 23 -7.73 -7.43 4.27
N SER A 24 -8.05 -6.20 3.88
CA SER A 24 -9.41 -5.71 4.04
C SER A 24 -10.33 -6.52 3.12
N SER A 25 -11.44 -6.99 3.67
CA SER A 25 -12.48 -7.72 2.94
C SER A 25 -13.61 -6.79 2.48
N LYS A 26 -13.79 -5.67 3.17
CA LYS A 26 -14.82 -4.65 2.92
C LYS A 26 -14.16 -3.29 2.72
N PHE A 27 -14.79 -2.46 1.89
CA PHE A 27 -14.36 -1.10 1.62
C PHE A 27 -14.29 -0.23 2.89
N GLU A 28 -15.28 -0.33 3.78
CA GLU A 28 -15.27 0.43 5.05
C GLU A 28 -14.09 0.07 5.96
N VAL A 29 -13.76 -1.22 6.02
CA VAL A 29 -12.60 -1.70 6.79
C VAL A 29 -11.31 -1.15 6.21
N PHE A 30 -11.22 -1.12 4.87
CA PHE A 30 -10.07 -0.53 4.19
C PHE A 30 -9.95 0.98 4.48
N ASN A 31 -11.04 1.72 4.43
CA ASN A 31 -11.04 3.15 4.75
C ASN A 31 -10.64 3.43 6.20
N HIS A 32 -11.12 2.63 7.15
CA HIS A 32 -10.70 2.73 8.53
C HIS A 32 -9.20 2.48 8.69
N GLU A 33 -8.64 1.48 8.01
CA GLU A 33 -7.20 1.20 8.01
C GLU A 33 -6.39 2.34 7.39
N LEU A 34 -6.86 2.96 6.30
CA LEU A 34 -6.19 4.14 5.74
C LEU A 34 -6.12 5.30 6.73
N HIS A 35 -7.22 5.59 7.43
CA HIS A 35 -7.26 6.62 8.47
C HIS A 35 -6.32 6.27 9.62
N ARG A 36 -6.33 5.01 10.07
CA ARG A 36 -5.45 4.52 11.13
C ARG A 36 -3.97 4.68 10.76
N ILE A 37 -3.57 4.29 9.55
CA ILE A 37 -2.19 4.45 9.06
C ILE A 37 -1.80 5.93 9.02
N ARG A 38 -2.68 6.80 8.51
CA ARG A 38 -2.44 8.24 8.45
C ARG A 38 -2.24 8.84 9.84
N LEU A 39 -3.10 8.50 10.79
CA LEU A 39 -3.00 8.94 12.18
C LEU A 39 -1.73 8.43 12.86
N LEU A 40 -1.36 7.18 12.62
CA LEU A 40 -0.13 6.61 13.16
C LEU A 40 1.11 7.37 12.66
N LEU A 41 1.16 7.71 11.38
CA LEU A 41 2.27 8.48 10.81
C LEU A 41 2.31 9.91 11.38
N LEU A 42 1.16 10.56 11.52
CA LEU A 42 1.07 11.88 12.18
C LEU A 42 1.53 11.83 13.62
N TYR A 43 1.12 10.81 14.38
CA TYR A 43 1.55 10.60 15.77
C TYR A 43 3.07 10.40 15.88
N ASN A 44 3.66 9.66 14.93
CA ASN A 44 5.11 9.51 14.81
C ASN A 44 5.82 10.75 14.23
N SER A 45 5.13 11.89 14.18
CA SER A 45 5.66 13.19 13.77
C SER A 45 6.23 13.19 12.34
N TYR A 46 5.67 12.36 11.44
CA TYR A 46 5.98 12.44 10.02
C TYR A 46 5.33 13.71 9.42
N PRO A 47 6.02 14.44 8.52
CA PRO A 47 5.45 15.62 7.88
C PRO A 47 4.17 15.27 7.10
N LEU A 48 3.12 16.07 7.24
CA LEU A 48 1.86 15.86 6.52
C LEU A 48 2.05 15.82 5.00
N SER A 49 2.94 16.66 4.47
CA SER A 49 3.33 16.67 3.05
C SER A 49 3.92 15.34 2.60
N TYR A 50 4.80 14.75 3.41
CA TYR A 50 5.37 13.43 3.16
C TYR A 50 4.30 12.34 3.16
N ILE A 51 3.41 12.34 4.16
CA ILE A 51 2.33 11.35 4.27
C ILE A 51 1.43 11.44 3.03
N ASN A 52 1.01 12.64 2.66
CA ASN A 52 0.15 12.85 1.50
C ASN A 52 0.81 12.37 0.20
N GLU A 53 2.10 12.64 0.03
CA GLU A 53 2.86 12.19 -1.14
C GLU A 53 3.00 10.66 -1.19
N GLN A 54 3.24 9.98 -0.07
CA GLN A 54 3.30 8.51 -0.04
C GLN A 54 1.96 7.87 -0.42
N PHE A 55 0.86 8.39 0.13
CA PHE A 55 -0.48 7.91 -0.21
C PHE A 55 -0.77 8.16 -1.69
N ARG A 56 -0.51 9.38 -2.19
CA ARG A 56 -0.70 9.74 -3.59
C ARG A 56 0.07 8.80 -4.52
N ARG A 57 1.36 8.54 -4.25
CA ARG A 57 2.19 7.61 -5.05
C ARG A 57 1.59 6.22 -5.09
N PHE A 58 1.24 5.67 -3.93
CA PHE A 58 0.60 4.36 -3.86
C PHE A 58 -0.64 4.28 -4.76
N PHE A 59 -1.53 5.28 -4.70
CA PHE A 59 -2.73 5.23 -5.53
C PHE A 59 -2.46 5.50 -7.01
N LEU A 60 -1.48 6.33 -7.38
CA LEU A 60 -1.07 6.52 -8.77
C LEU A 60 -0.52 5.23 -9.38
N ASP A 61 0.22 4.44 -8.60
CA ASP A 61 0.79 3.17 -9.08
C ASP A 61 -0.29 2.14 -9.45
N PHE A 62 -1.48 2.19 -8.81
CA PHE A 62 -2.54 1.19 -9.01
C PHE A 62 -3.80 1.72 -9.71
N MET A 63 -4.07 3.02 -9.59
CA MET A 63 -5.16 3.72 -10.25
C MET A 63 -4.59 4.72 -11.24
N SER A 64 -4.79 4.46 -12.53
CA SER A 64 -4.44 5.37 -13.64
C SER A 64 -5.23 6.69 -13.65
N SER A 65 -5.91 7.04 -12.55
CA SER A 65 -6.77 8.21 -12.43
C SER A 65 -5.99 9.40 -11.90
N SER A 66 -5.69 10.35 -12.78
CA SER A 66 -4.96 11.61 -12.56
C SER A 66 -5.63 12.64 -11.63
N SER A 67 -6.54 12.24 -10.74
CA SER A 67 -7.19 13.19 -9.83
C SER A 67 -6.29 13.46 -8.61
N ALA A 68 -5.78 14.68 -8.54
CA ALA A 68 -4.70 15.14 -7.65
C ALA A 68 -5.11 15.42 -6.19
N LEU A 69 -6.31 15.01 -5.77
CA LEU A 69 -6.69 15.02 -4.37
C LEU A 69 -6.50 13.61 -3.84
N LEU A 70 -5.79 13.47 -2.70
CA LEU A 70 -5.68 12.22 -1.93
C LEU A 70 -6.93 11.40 -2.18
N PRO A 71 -6.85 10.23 -2.84
CA PRO A 71 -8.05 9.51 -3.15
C PRO A 71 -8.50 8.95 -1.81
N LEU A 72 -9.41 9.68 -1.19
CA LEU A 72 -10.54 9.03 -0.60
C LEU A 72 -11.03 8.14 -1.74
N ILE A 73 -10.69 6.86 -1.69
CA ILE A 73 -11.46 5.92 -2.48
C ILE A 73 -12.86 6.14 -1.93
N ASP A 74 -13.69 6.78 -2.74
CA ASP A 74 -15.04 7.24 -2.40
C ASP A 74 -16.07 6.22 -2.88
N ASN A 75 -15.61 5.16 -3.55
CA ASN A 75 -16.44 4.18 -4.19
C ASN A 75 -15.87 2.76 -4.02
N GLU A 76 -16.72 1.86 -3.52
CA GLU A 76 -16.44 0.44 -3.33
C GLU A 76 -15.96 -0.25 -4.62
N ASN A 77 -16.48 0.14 -5.79
CA ASN A 77 -16.05 -0.42 -7.08
C ASN A 77 -14.57 -0.15 -7.36
N ARG A 78 -14.09 1.06 -7.04
CA ARG A 78 -12.67 1.43 -7.23
C ARG A 78 -11.78 0.66 -6.28
N TYR A 79 -12.25 0.43 -5.05
CA TYR A 79 -11.56 -0.44 -4.10
C TYR A 79 -11.49 -1.89 -4.59
N PHE A 80 -12.58 -2.43 -5.13
CA PHE A 80 -12.59 -3.80 -5.66
C PHE A 80 -11.57 -3.97 -6.80
N VAL A 81 -11.53 -3.03 -7.75
CA VAL A 81 -10.54 -3.02 -8.85
C VAL A 81 -9.11 -2.96 -8.31
N LEU A 82 -8.84 -2.07 -7.34
CA LEU A 82 -7.54 -1.98 -6.67
C LEU A 82 -7.15 -3.32 -6.04
N ARG A 83 -8.06 -3.92 -5.27
CA ARG A 83 -7.82 -5.19 -4.57
C ARG A 83 -7.54 -6.32 -5.53
N GLN A 84 -8.29 -6.43 -6.63
CA GLN A 84 -8.05 -7.44 -7.66
C GLN A 84 -6.67 -7.29 -8.30
N LYS A 85 -6.28 -6.07 -8.68
CA LYS A 85 -4.92 -5.80 -9.21
C LYS A 85 -3.83 -6.19 -8.22
N LEU A 86 -4.04 -5.88 -6.93
CA LEU A 86 -3.08 -6.14 -5.88
C LEU A 86 -2.94 -7.63 -5.54
N LEU A 87 -4.02 -8.40 -5.65
CA LEU A 87 -4.01 -9.85 -5.48
C LEU A 87 -3.38 -10.55 -6.68
N ALA A 88 -3.58 -10.01 -7.89
CA ALA A 88 -2.96 -10.52 -9.11
C ALA A 88 -1.44 -10.32 -9.15
N GLN A 89 -0.90 -9.38 -8.36
CA GLN A 89 0.55 -9.23 -8.24
C GLN A 89 1.14 -10.29 -7.30
N PRO A 90 2.02 -11.19 -7.80
CA PRO A 90 2.66 -12.18 -6.97
C PRO A 90 3.47 -11.48 -5.87
N THR A 91 3.26 -11.92 -4.64
CA THR A 91 4.08 -11.45 -3.52
C THR A 91 5.50 -11.93 -3.74
N ALA A 92 6.54 -11.21 -3.33
CA ALA A 92 7.94 -11.65 -3.48
C ALA A 92 8.20 -13.07 -2.92
N LYS A 93 7.40 -13.51 -1.93
CA LYS A 93 7.39 -14.89 -1.42
C LYS A 93 6.79 -15.91 -2.40
N GLN A 94 5.77 -15.52 -3.17
CA GLN A 94 5.14 -16.36 -4.20
C GLN A 94 6.08 -16.59 -5.38
N THR A 95 6.77 -15.54 -5.82
CA THR A 95 7.77 -15.63 -6.91
C THR A 95 8.87 -16.64 -6.60
N GLN A 96 9.32 -16.73 -5.35
CA GLN A 96 10.31 -17.74 -4.96
C GLN A 96 9.77 -19.17 -4.96
N VAL A 97 8.50 -19.38 -4.58
CA VAL A 97 7.86 -20.70 -4.61
C VAL A 97 7.60 -21.15 -6.05
N ASP A 98 7.09 -20.26 -6.91
CA ASP A 98 6.81 -20.57 -8.32
C ASP A 98 8.10 -20.84 -9.11
N GLN A 99 9.19 -20.12 -8.82
CA GLN A 99 10.51 -20.41 -9.41
C GLN A 99 11.11 -21.74 -8.92
N SER A 100 10.79 -22.16 -7.69
CA SER A 100 11.21 -23.45 -7.15
C SER A 100 10.42 -24.61 -7.77
N ALA A 101 9.13 -24.40 -8.04
CA ALA A 101 8.27 -25.38 -8.70
C ALA A 101 8.64 -25.56 -10.19
N ALA A 102 8.89 -24.47 -10.92
CA ALA A 102 9.29 -24.51 -12.33
C ALA A 102 10.66 -25.14 -12.59
N ARG A 103 11.53 -25.26 -11.56
CA ARG A 103 12.82 -25.97 -11.65
C ARG A 103 12.73 -27.46 -11.30
N GLY A 104 11.61 -27.92 -10.75
CA GLY A 104 11.40 -29.31 -10.34
C GLY A 104 10.80 -30.23 -11.42
N GLU A 105 10.34 -29.68 -12.54
CA GLU A 105 9.67 -30.44 -13.63
C GLU A 105 10.60 -30.83 -14.79
N SER A 106 11.93 -30.73 -14.60
CA SER A 106 12.93 -31.25 -15.54
C SER A 106 13.79 -32.32 -14.88
N CYS A 107 13.20 -33.50 -14.64
CA CYS A 107 13.89 -34.79 -14.53
C CYS A 107 12.91 -35.91 -14.86
#